data_AF-A0A090D0Y7-F1
#
_entry.id   AF-A0A090D0Y7-F1
#
_cell.length_a   1.000
_cell.length_b   1.000
_cell.length_c   1.000
_cell.angle_alpha   90.00
_cell.angle_beta   90.00
_cell.angle_gamma   90.00
#
_symmetry.space_group_name_H-M   'P 1'
#
loop_
_entity.id
_entity.type
_entity.pdbx_description
1 polymer ?
#
loop_
_entity_poly.entity_id
_entity_poly.type
_entity_poly.pdbx_seq_one_letter_code
_entity_poly.pdbx_strand_id
1 'polypeptide(L)'
;MVSAPRGISASLQKMYESAGNDKDFFKALAPNPDSKAKKLNYLNFIKFFEVAFKDSDWKKEHAEMTSNLVHFADSLLDSNLISNNQKNRIQAVFEENLKTNLFDCLIHGIDKRHLPTYEKEHDVENYEVEIQHLVEEFEIPFLHGDKGHVEKVLNDDLITKMKNNSLNPEEAHLFIQHLTPFLKDGLDLSDFFNETDILEKALKFIISKNSTGKREFIDLIELLPSGIKQLDLSGLNHFNLDLIAKFADLEKLTLKDAQNLNDISKLKRFENLSELDLTNCSKLKTIEALRALPLTKINFTGCDSISKEAFRSVVKDILTYNDTKITANGTLTQIVTEEIAKIPGKSTNLTLVKN
;
A
#
# COMPACT_ATOMS: atom_id res chain seq x y z
N MET A 1 -2.55 -16.01 32.82
CA MET A 1 -2.82 -14.75 33.56
C MET A 1 -2.37 -13.61 32.69
N VAL A 2 -2.95 -12.42 32.83
CA VAL A 2 -2.58 -11.27 32.01
C VAL A 2 -1.33 -10.61 32.59
N SER A 3 -0.30 -10.41 31.77
CA SER A 3 1.07 -10.09 32.20
C SER A 3 1.24 -8.59 32.46
N ALA A 4 1.10 -8.11 33.71
CA ALA A 4 1.37 -6.68 33.98
C ALA A 4 2.82 -6.28 33.61
N PRO A 5 3.06 -5.07 33.04
CA PRO A 5 4.37 -4.69 32.50
C PRO A 5 5.47 -4.63 33.58
N ARG A 6 6.70 -5.01 33.22
CA ARG A 6 7.82 -5.07 34.18
C ARG A 6 8.10 -3.69 34.79
N GLY A 7 8.33 -3.67 36.10
CA GLY A 7 8.57 -2.43 36.85
C GLY A 7 7.31 -1.67 37.29
N ILE A 8 6.10 -2.17 37.00
CA ILE A 8 4.84 -1.62 37.51
C ILE A 8 4.86 -1.50 39.05
N SER A 9 4.33 -0.39 39.57
CA SER A 9 4.24 -0.21 41.03
C SER A 9 3.16 -1.11 41.63
N ALA A 10 3.39 -1.64 42.84
CA ALA A 10 2.44 -2.52 43.54
C ALA A 10 1.02 -1.94 43.71
N SER A 11 0.87 -0.61 43.67
CA SER A 11 -0.44 0.08 43.65
C SER A 11 -1.16 -0.03 42.30
N LEU A 12 -0.43 0.08 41.19
CA LEU A 12 -0.96 -0.05 39.83
C LEU A 12 -1.19 -1.52 39.48
N GLN A 13 -0.29 -2.41 39.93
CA GLN A 13 -0.47 -3.85 39.76
C GLN A 13 -1.76 -4.36 40.43
N LYS A 14 -2.02 -3.97 41.68
CA LYS A 14 -3.30 -4.32 42.34
C LYS A 14 -4.52 -3.74 41.62
N MET A 15 -4.40 -2.57 41.00
CA MET A 15 -5.48 -1.97 40.20
C MET A 15 -5.70 -2.75 38.89
N TYR A 16 -4.63 -3.23 38.26
CA TYR A 16 -4.67 -4.10 37.06
C TYR A 16 -5.31 -5.46 37.38
N GLU A 17 -4.83 -6.12 38.43
CA GLU A 17 -5.38 -7.37 38.95
C GLU A 17 -6.86 -7.24 39.34
N SER A 18 -7.28 -6.09 39.90
CA SER A 18 -8.69 -5.82 40.25
C SER A 18 -9.59 -5.52 39.05
N ALA A 19 -9.03 -5.06 37.93
CA ALA A 19 -9.79 -4.79 36.71
C ALA A 19 -9.96 -6.03 35.82
N GLY A 20 -9.02 -6.99 35.90
CA GLY A 20 -9.12 -8.32 35.29
C GLY A 20 -8.96 -8.36 33.75
N ASN A 21 -9.04 -7.22 33.06
CA ASN A 21 -8.76 -7.08 31.63
C ASN A 21 -8.28 -5.67 31.27
N ASP A 22 -7.55 -5.53 30.16
CA ASP A 22 -6.97 -4.27 29.70
C ASP A 22 -8.00 -3.16 29.47
N LYS A 23 -9.17 -3.49 28.91
CA LYS A 23 -10.19 -2.51 28.52
C LYS A 23 -10.85 -1.86 29.74
N ASP A 24 -11.09 -2.62 30.80
CA ASP A 24 -11.61 -2.07 32.06
C ASP A 24 -10.51 -1.45 32.92
N PHE A 25 -9.28 -1.94 32.84
CA PHE A 25 -8.14 -1.25 33.45
C PHE A 25 -7.89 0.11 32.80
N PHE A 26 -7.96 0.21 31.47
CA PHE A 26 -7.80 1.47 30.75
C PHE A 26 -8.84 2.49 31.19
N LYS A 27 -10.11 2.10 31.40
CA LYS A 27 -11.16 2.98 31.97
C LYS A 27 -10.89 3.41 33.41
N ALA A 28 -10.26 2.55 34.22
CA ALA A 28 -9.87 2.89 35.59
C ALA A 28 -8.64 3.83 35.62
N LEU A 29 -7.76 3.70 34.62
CA LEU A 29 -6.49 4.41 34.50
C LEU A 29 -6.66 5.79 33.85
N ALA A 30 -7.35 5.88 32.70
CA ALA A 30 -7.65 7.09 31.95
C ALA A 30 -8.90 7.78 32.55
N PRO A 31 -8.76 8.87 33.32
CA PRO A 31 -9.89 9.40 34.08
C PRO A 31 -10.88 10.16 33.21
N ASN A 32 -12.16 9.98 33.54
CA ASN A 32 -13.21 10.90 33.11
C ASN A 32 -12.84 12.35 33.57
N PRO A 33 -12.79 13.33 32.63
CA PRO A 33 -12.35 14.70 32.89
C PRO A 33 -13.28 15.50 33.81
N ASP A 34 -14.43 14.98 34.24
CA ASP A 34 -15.33 15.61 35.22
C ASP A 34 -15.10 15.16 36.67
N SER A 35 -14.42 14.03 36.89
CA SER A 35 -14.29 13.40 38.21
C SER A 35 -13.54 14.24 39.26
N LYS A 36 -13.96 14.19 40.53
CA LYS A 36 -13.26 14.92 41.63
C LYS A 36 -11.81 14.42 41.89
N ALA A 37 -11.42 13.26 41.35
CA ALA A 37 -10.11 12.65 41.58
C ALA A 37 -9.03 12.97 40.52
N LYS A 38 -9.40 13.68 39.43
CA LYS A 38 -8.57 14.06 38.26
C LYS A 38 -7.04 13.92 38.43
N LYS A 39 -6.42 14.73 39.29
CA LYS A 39 -4.94 14.81 39.44
C LYS A 39 -4.26 13.49 39.80
N LEU A 40 -4.86 12.64 40.64
CA LEU A 40 -4.24 11.38 41.04
C LEU A 40 -4.29 10.35 39.91
N ASN A 41 -5.39 10.32 39.15
CA ASN A 41 -5.58 9.36 38.07
C ASN A 41 -4.68 9.66 36.88
N TYR A 42 -4.51 10.93 36.48
CA TYR A 42 -3.50 11.28 35.46
C TYR A 42 -2.06 10.92 35.90
N LEU A 43 -1.73 11.02 37.19
CA LEU A 43 -0.43 10.59 37.70
C LEU A 43 -0.26 9.05 37.66
N ASN A 44 -1.34 8.31 37.91
CA ASN A 44 -1.35 6.85 37.78
C ASN A 44 -1.24 6.43 36.31
N PHE A 45 -1.97 7.09 35.40
CA PHE A 45 -1.85 6.88 33.95
C PHE A 45 -0.42 7.06 33.46
N ILE A 46 0.22 8.20 33.75
CA ILE A 46 1.59 8.48 33.29
C ILE A 46 2.58 7.45 33.83
N LYS A 47 2.45 7.05 35.11
CA LYS A 47 3.29 6.00 35.71
C LYS A 47 3.11 4.62 35.09
N PHE A 48 1.90 4.29 34.63
CA PHE A 48 1.66 3.03 33.91
C PHE A 48 2.19 3.10 32.49
N PHE A 49 1.92 4.21 31.78
CA PHE A 49 2.43 4.47 30.43
C PHE A 49 3.97 4.42 30.37
N GLU A 50 4.66 5.03 31.34
CA GLU A 50 6.12 5.00 31.49
C GLU A 50 6.71 3.58 31.51
N VAL A 51 6.07 2.62 32.18
CA VAL A 51 6.56 1.23 32.28
C VAL A 51 6.06 0.36 31.13
N ALA A 52 4.79 0.54 30.73
CA ALA A 52 4.16 -0.21 29.64
C ALA A 52 4.86 0.05 28.29
N PHE A 53 5.20 1.30 28.00
CA PHE A 53 5.82 1.66 26.72
C PHE A 53 7.31 1.30 26.63
N LYS A 54 7.97 1.12 27.78
CA LYS A 54 9.37 0.66 27.90
C LYS A 54 9.51 -0.87 27.89
N ASP A 55 8.44 -1.62 28.16
CA ASP A 55 8.48 -3.08 28.16
C ASP A 55 8.24 -3.65 26.74
N SER A 56 9.28 -4.23 26.14
CA SER A 56 9.26 -4.81 24.79
C SER A 56 8.31 -5.99 24.62
N ASP A 57 7.94 -6.66 25.70
CA ASP A 57 7.18 -7.91 25.65
C ASP A 57 5.70 -7.63 25.98
N TRP A 58 5.44 -6.70 26.91
CA TRP A 58 4.12 -6.07 27.04
C TRP A 58 3.62 -5.50 25.70
N LYS A 59 4.44 -4.73 24.96
CA LYS A 59 4.02 -4.14 23.67
C LYS A 59 3.64 -5.18 22.61
N LYS A 60 4.16 -6.41 22.70
CA LYS A 60 3.80 -7.54 21.80
C LYS A 60 2.52 -8.24 22.26
N GLU A 61 2.40 -8.52 23.56
CA GLU A 61 1.23 -9.21 24.14
C GLU A 61 -0.02 -8.31 24.16
N HIS A 62 0.16 -6.99 24.28
CA HIS A 62 -0.88 -5.99 24.56
C HIS A 62 -0.91 -4.86 23.51
N ALA A 63 -0.87 -5.21 22.22
CA ALA A 63 -0.81 -4.23 21.12
C ALA A 63 -1.99 -3.23 21.07
N GLU A 64 -3.24 -3.70 21.17
CA GLU A 64 -4.45 -2.84 21.19
C GLU A 64 -4.41 -1.87 22.39
N MET A 65 -4.08 -2.39 23.57
CA MET A 65 -3.94 -1.59 24.79
C MET A 65 -2.79 -0.58 24.67
N THR A 66 -1.68 -0.95 24.04
CA THR A 66 -0.53 -0.05 23.79
C THR A 66 -0.92 1.12 22.88
N SER A 67 -1.65 0.89 21.79
CA SER A 67 -2.20 1.96 20.93
C SER A 67 -3.14 2.89 21.73
N ASN A 68 -4.07 2.34 22.51
CA ASN A 68 -4.99 3.14 23.34
C ASN A 68 -4.24 4.02 24.38
N LEU A 69 -3.18 3.48 25.00
CA LEU A 69 -2.32 4.23 25.92
C LEU A 69 -1.60 5.38 25.19
N VAL A 70 -1.06 5.14 24.00
CA VAL A 70 -0.33 6.17 23.25
C VAL A 70 -1.25 7.29 22.80
N HIS A 71 -2.37 7.00 22.12
CA HIS A 71 -3.31 8.04 21.66
C HIS A 71 -3.84 8.90 22.83
N PHE A 72 -4.10 8.29 24.00
CA PHE A 72 -4.51 9.07 25.17
C PHE A 72 -3.37 9.90 25.75
N ALA A 73 -2.14 9.37 25.80
CA ALA A 73 -0.97 10.12 26.26
C ALA A 73 -0.68 11.34 25.36
N ASP A 74 -0.78 11.17 24.04
CA ASP A 74 -0.66 12.24 23.04
C ASP A 74 -1.75 13.31 23.24
N SER A 75 -3.01 12.91 23.37
CA SER A 75 -4.14 13.82 23.63
C SER A 75 -4.00 14.65 24.93
N LEU A 76 -3.22 14.17 25.90
CA LEU A 76 -2.95 14.88 27.15
C LEU A 76 -1.91 16.00 26.98
N LEU A 77 -1.08 15.98 25.94
CA LEU A 77 -0.06 16.99 25.67
C LEU A 77 -0.66 18.31 25.15
N ASP A 78 -1.69 18.25 24.30
CA ASP A 78 -2.51 19.44 23.96
C ASP A 78 -3.42 19.87 25.14
N SER A 79 -3.74 18.96 26.09
CA SER A 79 -4.70 19.24 27.16
C SER A 79 -4.22 20.22 28.25
N ASN A 80 -5.18 20.89 28.90
CA ASN A 80 -4.94 21.64 30.16
C ASN A 80 -5.18 20.77 31.43
N LEU A 81 -5.20 19.44 31.30
CA LEU A 81 -5.59 18.50 32.36
C LEU A 81 -4.39 18.05 33.23
N ILE A 82 -3.18 18.18 32.71
CA ILE A 82 -1.92 17.78 33.36
C ILE A 82 -0.92 18.94 33.42
N SER A 83 -0.04 18.91 34.42
CA SER A 83 1.01 19.93 34.59
C SER A 83 2.15 19.81 33.58
N ASN A 84 2.93 20.86 33.35
CA ASN A 84 4.06 20.82 32.42
C ASN A 84 5.06 19.70 32.79
N ASN A 85 5.37 19.50 34.08
CA ASN A 85 6.21 18.37 34.54
C ASN A 85 5.62 16.98 34.21
N GLN A 86 4.30 16.87 34.03
CA GLN A 86 3.65 15.66 33.54
C GLN A 86 3.71 15.55 32.01
N LYS A 87 3.57 16.66 31.28
CA LYS A 87 3.77 16.70 29.82
C LYS A 87 5.19 16.29 29.44
N ASN A 88 6.20 16.91 30.07
CA ASN A 88 7.61 16.58 29.88
C ASN A 88 7.93 15.09 30.14
N ARG A 89 7.18 14.41 31.03
CA ARG A 89 7.37 12.97 31.29
C ARG A 89 6.78 12.08 30.19
N ILE A 90 5.60 12.41 29.67
CA ILE A 90 5.03 11.72 28.50
C ILE A 90 5.94 11.92 27.28
N GLN A 91 6.37 13.17 27.07
CA GLN A 91 7.30 13.57 26.01
C GLN A 91 8.63 12.80 26.10
N ALA A 92 9.27 12.77 27.27
CA ALA A 92 10.48 11.98 27.48
C ALA A 92 10.28 10.46 27.25
N VAL A 93 9.10 9.90 27.55
CA VAL A 93 8.80 8.49 27.22
C VAL A 93 8.71 8.27 25.72
N PHE A 94 8.06 9.16 24.97
CA PHE A 94 8.04 9.10 23.51
C PHE A 94 9.47 9.25 22.96
N GLU A 95 10.20 10.29 23.36
CA GLU A 95 11.57 10.59 22.93
C GLU A 95 12.58 9.48 23.30
N GLU A 96 12.41 8.76 24.40
CA GLU A 96 13.29 7.64 24.79
C GLU A 96 12.99 6.33 24.04
N ASN A 97 11.75 6.10 23.60
CA ASN A 97 11.31 4.80 23.07
C ASN A 97 11.04 4.78 21.56
N LEU A 98 10.91 5.94 20.92
CA LEU A 98 10.72 6.11 19.47
C LEU A 98 12.02 6.54 18.76
N LYS A 99 13.11 6.66 19.52
CA LYS A 99 14.41 7.28 19.17
C LYS A 99 15.18 6.63 18.01
N THR A 100 14.59 5.63 17.36
CA THR A 100 15.18 4.87 16.25
C THR A 100 14.21 4.60 15.10
N ASN A 101 12.92 4.96 15.17
CA ASN A 101 11.99 4.67 14.07
C ASN A 101 10.72 5.54 14.03
N LEU A 102 10.56 6.34 12.97
CA LEU A 102 9.33 7.11 12.67
C LEU A 102 8.10 6.19 12.43
N PHE A 103 8.35 4.93 12.02
CA PHE A 103 7.33 3.90 11.82
C PHE A 103 6.53 3.60 13.10
N ASP A 104 7.17 3.64 14.28
CA ASP A 104 6.50 3.40 15.56
C ASP A 104 5.58 4.58 15.95
N CYS A 105 5.98 5.81 15.61
CA CYS A 105 5.12 7.01 15.76
C CYS A 105 3.87 6.89 14.88
N LEU A 106 4.02 6.39 13.65
CA LEU A 106 2.92 6.20 12.69
C LEU A 106 2.01 5.02 13.07
N ILE A 107 2.55 3.91 13.59
CA ILE A 107 1.77 2.76 14.08
C ILE A 107 0.93 3.13 15.31
N HIS A 108 1.44 4.02 16.17
CA HIS A 108 0.75 4.43 17.39
C HIS A 108 0.05 5.79 17.30
N GLY A 109 0.10 6.46 16.14
CA GLY A 109 -0.58 7.74 15.85
C GLY A 109 -0.34 8.83 16.89
N ILE A 110 0.92 9.28 16.98
CA ILE A 110 1.39 10.40 17.80
C ILE A 110 1.54 11.64 16.92
N ASP A 111 1.11 12.82 17.39
CA ASP A 111 1.36 14.07 16.68
C ASP A 111 2.87 14.45 16.69
N LYS A 112 3.44 14.69 15.50
CA LYS A 112 4.87 15.04 15.33
C LYS A 112 5.28 16.27 16.17
N ARG A 113 4.38 17.24 16.39
CA ARG A 113 4.59 18.47 17.20
C ARG A 113 4.93 18.20 18.67
N HIS A 114 4.68 16.98 19.16
CA HIS A 114 4.94 16.60 20.54
C HIS A 114 6.36 16.06 20.80
N LEU A 115 7.24 16.09 19.79
CA LEU A 115 8.63 15.62 19.86
C LEU A 115 9.66 16.75 19.57
N PRO A 116 9.79 17.77 20.44
CA PRO A 116 10.60 18.96 20.17
C PRO A 116 12.11 18.73 20.25
N THR A 117 12.60 17.60 20.79
CA THR A 117 14.00 17.19 20.57
C THR A 117 14.20 16.59 19.18
N TYR A 118 13.18 15.96 18.60
CA TYR A 118 13.20 15.51 17.21
C TYR A 118 13.18 16.73 16.27
N GLU A 119 12.29 17.71 16.48
CA GLU A 119 12.29 18.99 15.74
C GLU A 119 13.64 19.74 15.83
N LYS A 120 14.38 19.63 16.93
CA LYS A 120 15.70 20.27 17.09
C LYS A 120 16.88 19.49 16.50
N GLU A 121 16.66 18.24 16.11
CA GLU A 121 17.60 17.47 15.30
C GLU A 121 17.15 17.38 13.82
N HIS A 122 15.88 17.73 13.53
CA HIS A 122 15.20 17.68 12.22
C HIS A 122 14.28 18.92 12.09
N ASP A 123 14.86 20.09 11.78
CA ASP A 123 14.14 21.37 11.80
C ASP A 123 13.22 21.53 10.57
N VAL A 124 11.90 21.45 10.78
CA VAL A 124 10.89 21.20 9.71
C VAL A 124 10.44 22.49 8.99
N GLU A 125 11.31 23.50 8.88
CA GLU A 125 11.08 24.67 8.02
C GLU A 125 11.44 24.40 6.53
N ASN A 126 11.83 23.17 6.15
CA ASN A 126 12.43 22.92 4.84
C ASN A 126 12.02 21.62 4.11
N TYR A 127 10.71 21.38 3.97
CA TYR A 127 10.17 20.44 2.96
C TYR A 127 10.65 20.76 1.52
N GLU A 128 11.14 21.98 1.24
CA GLU A 128 11.72 22.37 -0.05
C GLU A 128 13.10 21.73 -0.31
N VAL A 129 13.82 21.26 0.71
CA VAL A 129 15.12 20.55 0.59
C VAL A 129 14.96 19.04 0.52
N GLU A 130 13.93 18.45 1.13
CA GLU A 130 13.56 17.05 0.87
C GLU A 130 12.97 16.82 -0.54
N ILE A 131 12.95 17.87 -1.35
CA ILE A 131 12.62 17.88 -2.78
C ILE A 131 13.91 18.24 -3.59
N GLN A 132 15.10 17.70 -3.21
CA GLN A 132 16.45 17.92 -3.84
C GLN A 132 17.34 16.67 -4.27
N HIS A 133 16.92 15.39 -4.16
CA HIS A 133 17.40 14.15 -4.89
C HIS A 133 16.37 12.98 -5.49
N LEU A 134 15.38 12.78 -6.51
CA LEU A 134 14.34 13.25 -7.64
C LEU A 134 14.17 14.38 -8.90
N VAL A 135 14.75 15.45 -9.63
CA VAL A 135 15.75 16.63 -10.03
C VAL A 135 17.26 16.64 -10.58
N GLU A 136 18.43 16.46 -9.91
CA GLU A 136 19.78 16.31 -10.57
C GLU A 136 20.10 15.01 -11.37
N GLU A 137 20.17 13.80 -10.75
CA GLU A 137 20.44 12.50 -11.45
C GLU A 137 19.67 11.29 -10.81
N PHE A 138 18.44 10.94 -11.20
CA PHE A 138 18.02 10.64 -12.58
C PHE A 138 18.10 11.77 -13.61
N GLU A 139 17.69 13.01 -13.44
CA GLU A 139 17.02 13.89 -12.44
C GLU A 139 16.56 13.43 -11.00
N ILE A 140 17.22 13.99 -9.92
CA ILE A 140 17.08 13.82 -8.42
C ILE A 140 16.60 15.14 -7.46
N PRO A 141 15.48 15.54 -6.59
CA PRO A 141 14.38 15.19 -5.49
C PRO A 141 14.32 14.36 -4.09
N PHE A 142 14.06 13.05 -3.95
CA PHE A 142 14.02 12.23 -2.69
C PHE A 142 15.09 12.31 -1.55
N LEU A 143 16.40 12.27 -1.83
CA LEU A 143 17.47 11.95 -0.83
C LEU A 143 18.38 13.11 -0.40
N HIS A 144 17.83 14.30 -0.12
CA HIS A 144 18.60 15.43 0.46
C HIS A 144 18.42 15.57 2.00
N GLY A 145 17.51 14.80 2.61
CA GLY A 145 17.48 14.56 4.05
C GLY A 145 18.52 13.50 4.47
N ASP A 146 19.17 13.73 5.62
CA ASP A 146 20.31 12.98 6.20
C ASP A 146 20.78 11.69 5.48
N LYS A 147 21.89 11.83 4.75
CA LYS A 147 22.65 10.73 4.14
C LYS A 147 22.94 9.57 5.11
N GLY A 148 23.22 9.86 6.38
CA GLY A 148 23.51 8.86 7.42
C GLY A 148 22.30 8.06 7.89
N HIS A 149 21.08 8.51 7.59
CA HIS A 149 19.86 7.74 7.77
C HIS A 149 19.60 6.81 6.58
N VAL A 150 19.84 7.31 5.36
CA VAL A 150 19.63 6.57 4.10
C VAL A 150 20.53 5.33 4.03
N GLU A 151 21.86 5.50 4.17
CA GLU A 151 22.88 4.43 4.13
C GLU A 151 22.66 3.31 5.17
N LYS A 152 21.78 3.56 6.15
CA LYS A 152 21.47 2.70 7.29
C LYS A 152 20.17 1.91 7.13
N VAL A 153 19.34 2.31 6.16
CA VAL A 153 17.98 1.81 5.92
C VAL A 153 17.88 1.17 4.53
N LEU A 154 18.48 1.80 3.51
CA LEU A 154 18.80 1.21 2.22
C LEU A 154 20.33 1.06 2.15
N ASN A 155 20.85 -0.14 1.94
CA ASN A 155 22.27 -0.26 1.65
C ASN A 155 22.58 0.25 0.23
N ASP A 156 23.83 0.63 -0.03
CA ASP A 156 24.27 1.15 -1.33
C ASP A 156 23.95 0.21 -2.50
N ASP A 157 23.92 -1.09 -2.23
CA ASP A 157 23.59 -2.16 -3.18
C ASP A 157 22.13 -2.08 -3.66
N LEU A 158 21.14 -1.80 -2.79
CA LEU A 158 19.75 -1.59 -3.21
C LEU A 158 19.60 -0.33 -4.10
N ILE A 159 20.26 0.77 -3.75
CA ILE A 159 20.20 2.02 -4.54
C ILE A 159 20.92 1.82 -5.88
N THR A 160 22.06 1.12 -5.88
CA THR A 160 22.80 0.75 -7.09
C THR A 160 21.99 -0.17 -7.98
N LYS A 161 21.31 -1.17 -7.42
CA LYS A 161 20.40 -2.07 -8.16
C LYS A 161 19.20 -1.35 -8.73
N MET A 162 18.66 -0.36 -8.01
CA MET A 162 17.57 0.50 -8.48
C MET A 162 18.01 1.27 -9.73
N LYS A 163 19.12 2.03 -9.66
CA LYS A 163 19.65 2.80 -10.80
C LYS A 163 20.03 1.93 -12.02
N ASN A 164 20.36 0.66 -11.80
CA ASN A 164 20.69 -0.29 -12.88
C ASN A 164 19.49 -1.17 -13.34
N ASN A 165 18.26 -0.91 -12.86
CA ASN A 165 17.07 -1.75 -13.06
C ASN A 165 17.25 -3.24 -12.70
N SER A 166 18.25 -3.56 -11.87
CA SER A 166 18.65 -4.93 -11.50
C SER A 166 18.11 -5.40 -10.16
N LEU A 167 17.27 -4.60 -9.48
CA LEU A 167 16.46 -5.05 -8.35
C LEU A 167 15.68 -6.33 -8.70
N ASN A 168 15.72 -7.32 -7.82
CA ASN A 168 14.86 -8.49 -7.90
C ASN A 168 13.46 -8.21 -7.28
N PRO A 169 12.46 -9.10 -7.43
CA PRO A 169 11.11 -8.90 -6.90
C PRO A 169 11.00 -8.57 -5.40
N GLU A 170 11.82 -9.21 -4.56
CA GLU A 170 11.86 -8.97 -3.11
C GLU A 170 12.51 -7.63 -2.77
N GLU A 171 13.60 -7.29 -3.45
CA GLU A 171 14.32 -6.02 -3.30
C GLU A 171 13.47 -4.82 -3.76
N ALA A 172 12.73 -4.97 -4.87
CA ALA A 172 11.78 -3.96 -5.35
C ALA A 172 10.60 -3.77 -4.38
N HIS A 173 10.11 -4.84 -3.78
CA HIS A 173 9.08 -4.77 -2.75
C HIS A 173 9.57 -4.05 -1.50
N LEU A 174 10.78 -4.38 -1.02
CA LEU A 174 11.42 -3.70 0.11
C LEU A 174 11.62 -2.21 -0.19
N PHE A 175 12.05 -1.86 -1.41
CA PHE A 175 12.18 -0.47 -1.85
C PHE A 175 10.86 0.31 -1.70
N ILE A 176 9.71 -0.26 -2.11
CA ILE A 176 8.40 0.40 -1.93
C ILE A 176 8.00 0.48 -0.44
N GLN A 177 8.41 -0.46 0.42
CA GLN A 177 8.21 -0.31 1.87
C GLN A 177 8.93 0.93 2.42
N HIS A 178 10.12 1.27 1.90
CA HIS A 178 10.83 2.50 2.26
C HIS A 178 10.17 3.78 1.69
N LEU A 179 9.49 3.70 0.53
CA LEU A 179 8.68 4.82 -0.02
C LEU A 179 7.37 5.07 0.77
N THR A 180 6.95 4.12 1.61
CA THR A 180 5.62 4.13 2.25
C THR A 180 5.32 5.36 3.13
N PRO A 181 6.25 5.94 3.92
CA PRO A 181 5.96 7.16 4.69
C PRO A 181 5.58 8.34 3.79
N PHE A 182 6.32 8.54 2.70
CA PHE A 182 6.12 9.65 1.77
C PHE A 182 4.81 9.51 0.97
N LEU A 183 4.48 8.28 0.55
CA LEU A 183 3.20 7.96 -0.07
C LEU A 183 2.00 8.18 0.87
N LYS A 184 2.18 8.01 2.20
CA LYS A 184 1.15 8.33 3.21
C LYS A 184 1.04 9.82 3.48
N ASP A 185 2.16 10.54 3.51
CA ASP A 185 2.21 11.99 3.69
C ASP A 185 1.83 12.75 2.38
N GLY A 186 1.52 12.02 1.28
CA GLY A 186 0.83 12.52 0.09
C GLY A 186 1.70 12.80 -1.14
N LEU A 187 2.96 12.36 -1.13
CA LEU A 187 3.87 12.52 -2.27
C LEU A 187 3.41 11.69 -3.48
N ASP A 188 3.13 12.34 -4.60
CA ASP A 188 2.81 11.64 -5.85
C ASP A 188 4.09 11.10 -6.51
N LEU A 189 4.14 9.78 -6.68
CA LEU A 189 5.21 9.04 -7.35
C LEU A 189 4.70 8.31 -8.60
N SER A 190 3.61 8.78 -9.21
CA SER A 190 2.99 8.14 -10.38
C SER A 190 4.00 7.95 -11.51
N ASP A 191 4.74 9.00 -11.87
CA ASP A 191 5.72 8.93 -12.97
C ASP A 191 6.87 7.96 -12.64
N PHE A 192 7.40 7.99 -11.42
CA PHE A 192 8.39 7.01 -10.94
C PHE A 192 7.90 5.56 -11.09
N PHE A 193 6.63 5.27 -10.77
CA PHE A 193 6.05 3.93 -10.94
C PHE A 193 5.64 3.60 -12.38
N ASN A 194 5.46 4.61 -13.24
CA ASN A 194 5.13 4.44 -14.65
C ASN A 194 6.37 4.22 -15.54
N GLU A 195 7.52 4.77 -15.14
CA GLU A 195 8.81 4.69 -15.86
C GLU A 195 9.71 3.54 -15.38
N THR A 196 9.48 2.99 -14.19
CA THR A 196 10.27 1.87 -13.62
C THR A 196 9.49 0.55 -13.59
N ASP A 197 10.20 -0.59 -13.57
CA ASP A 197 9.60 -1.92 -13.40
C ASP A 197 9.42 -2.33 -11.92
N ILE A 198 9.67 -1.41 -10.99
CA ILE A 198 9.72 -1.65 -9.54
C ILE A 198 8.34 -2.05 -9.00
N LEU A 199 7.27 -1.41 -9.49
CA LEU A 199 5.90 -1.77 -9.13
C LEU A 199 5.52 -3.18 -9.65
N GLU A 200 5.91 -3.51 -10.90
CA GLU A 200 5.69 -4.84 -11.49
C GLU A 200 6.40 -5.94 -10.68
N LYS A 201 7.67 -5.70 -10.35
CA LYS A 201 8.51 -6.59 -9.53
C LYS A 201 7.94 -6.78 -8.12
N ALA A 202 7.58 -5.69 -7.44
CA ALA A 202 7.01 -5.74 -6.10
C ALA A 202 5.67 -6.50 -6.05
N LEU A 203 4.78 -6.25 -7.02
CA LEU A 203 3.51 -6.97 -7.14
C LEU A 203 3.75 -8.47 -7.36
N LYS A 204 4.68 -8.85 -8.26
CA LYS A 204 5.04 -10.26 -8.50
C LYS A 204 5.54 -10.96 -7.23
N PHE A 205 6.33 -10.28 -6.39
CA PHE A 205 6.74 -10.83 -5.10
C PHE A 205 5.56 -11.01 -4.14
N ILE A 206 4.72 -9.99 -3.95
CA ILE A 206 3.54 -10.06 -3.06
C ILE A 206 2.60 -11.20 -3.50
N ILE A 207 2.32 -11.31 -4.80
CA ILE A 207 1.45 -12.35 -5.37
C ILE A 207 2.02 -13.75 -5.12
N SER A 208 3.35 -13.93 -5.20
CA SER A 208 4.02 -15.21 -4.95
C SER A 208 3.83 -15.77 -3.53
N LYS A 209 3.53 -14.89 -2.54
CA LYS A 209 3.36 -15.27 -1.12
C LYS A 209 2.06 -16.04 -0.84
N ASN A 210 1.18 -16.22 -1.83
CA ASN A 210 -0.11 -16.96 -1.79
C ASN A 210 -1.16 -16.47 -0.77
N SER A 211 -0.86 -16.52 0.53
CA SER A 211 -1.83 -16.35 1.62
C SER A 211 -1.66 -15.02 2.38
N THR A 212 -0.44 -14.66 2.76
CA THR A 212 -0.14 -13.40 3.47
C THR A 212 -0.23 -12.19 2.55
N GLY A 213 0.20 -12.36 1.29
CA GLY A 213 0.23 -11.32 0.26
C GLY A 213 -1.14 -10.68 -0.04
N LYS A 214 -2.27 -11.25 0.37
CA LYS A 214 -3.59 -10.65 0.10
C LYS A 214 -3.82 -9.33 0.84
N ARG A 215 -3.42 -9.19 2.10
CA ARG A 215 -3.60 -7.92 2.83
C ARG A 215 -2.56 -6.90 2.36
N GLU A 216 -1.31 -7.33 2.28
CA GLU A 216 -0.17 -6.56 1.76
C GLU A 216 -0.40 -6.00 0.34
N PHE A 217 -1.05 -6.78 -0.55
CA PHE A 217 -1.50 -6.30 -1.87
C PHE A 217 -2.56 -5.20 -1.75
N ILE A 218 -3.55 -5.36 -0.86
CA ILE A 218 -4.58 -4.34 -0.63
C ILE A 218 -3.94 -3.08 -0.05
N ASP A 219 -3.05 -3.20 0.94
CA ASP A 219 -2.31 -2.07 1.52
C ASP A 219 -1.51 -1.32 0.45
N LEU A 220 -0.79 -2.03 -0.43
CA LEU A 220 -0.04 -1.41 -1.53
C LEU A 220 -0.97 -0.72 -2.54
N ILE A 221 -2.06 -1.37 -2.97
CA ILE A 221 -3.02 -0.75 -3.90
C ILE A 221 -3.72 0.45 -3.26
N GLU A 222 -4.06 0.40 -1.97
CA GLU A 222 -4.61 1.53 -1.21
C GLU A 222 -3.60 2.70 -1.11
N LEU A 223 -2.31 2.40 -0.97
CA LEU A 223 -1.19 3.36 -0.82
C LEU A 223 -0.75 4.06 -2.12
N LEU A 224 -0.81 3.39 -3.28
CA LEU A 224 -0.30 3.96 -4.55
C LEU A 224 -1.04 5.24 -4.99
N PRO A 225 -0.37 6.19 -5.68
CA PRO A 225 -1.03 7.39 -6.21
C PRO A 225 -2.04 7.05 -7.32
N SER A 226 -2.91 7.99 -7.71
CA SER A 226 -3.95 7.72 -8.70
C SER A 226 -3.46 7.66 -10.15
N GLY A 227 -2.34 8.30 -10.49
CA GLY A 227 -1.81 8.41 -11.86
C GLY A 227 -1.08 7.16 -12.39
N ILE A 228 -1.34 5.98 -11.83
CA ILE A 228 -0.74 4.71 -12.29
C ILE A 228 -1.34 4.31 -13.64
N LYS A 229 -0.50 4.37 -14.69
CA LYS A 229 -0.83 4.07 -16.09
C LYS A 229 -0.69 2.58 -16.43
N GLN A 230 0.17 1.86 -15.72
CA GLN A 230 0.51 0.47 -16.00
C GLN A 230 0.37 -0.40 -14.75
N LEU A 231 -0.32 -1.55 -14.86
CA LEU A 231 -0.47 -2.48 -13.73
C LEU A 231 -0.42 -3.95 -14.18
N ASP A 232 0.44 -4.75 -13.53
CA ASP A 232 0.50 -6.20 -13.70
C ASP A 232 -0.04 -6.92 -12.46
N LEU A 233 -1.14 -7.65 -12.66
CA LEU A 233 -1.88 -8.41 -11.65
C LEU A 233 -1.86 -9.92 -11.96
N SER A 234 -0.91 -10.36 -12.79
CA SER A 234 -0.79 -11.76 -13.21
C SER A 234 -0.71 -12.74 -12.02
N GLY A 235 -1.49 -13.81 -12.07
CA GLY A 235 -1.59 -14.82 -11.01
C GLY A 235 -2.57 -14.50 -9.87
N LEU A 236 -3.22 -13.32 -9.85
CA LEU A 236 -4.20 -12.99 -8.80
C LEU A 236 -5.51 -13.77 -8.95
N ASN A 237 -5.59 -14.88 -8.22
CA ASN A 237 -6.76 -15.76 -8.19
C ASN A 237 -7.95 -15.23 -7.35
N HIS A 238 -7.78 -14.20 -6.52
CA HIS A 238 -8.80 -13.71 -5.57
C HIS A 238 -8.87 -12.18 -5.47
N PHE A 239 -8.97 -11.53 -6.63
CA PHE A 239 -8.97 -10.08 -6.79
C PHE A 239 -10.34 -9.52 -7.25
N ASN A 240 -10.65 -8.27 -6.90
CA ASN A 240 -11.81 -7.53 -7.39
C ASN A 240 -11.36 -6.26 -8.11
N LEU A 241 -11.82 -6.06 -9.35
CA LEU A 241 -11.58 -4.88 -10.19
C LEU A 241 -12.04 -3.55 -9.56
N ASP A 242 -12.88 -3.57 -8.52
CA ASP A 242 -13.21 -2.36 -7.75
C ASP A 242 -12.06 -1.87 -6.84
N LEU A 243 -11.07 -2.70 -6.50
CA LEU A 243 -9.91 -2.26 -5.71
C LEU A 243 -9.01 -1.27 -6.48
N ILE A 244 -8.94 -1.42 -7.80
CA ILE A 244 -8.13 -0.56 -8.68
C ILE A 244 -8.93 0.58 -9.31
N ALA A 245 -10.15 0.85 -8.81
CA ALA A 245 -11.07 1.82 -9.40
C ALA A 245 -10.56 3.28 -9.39
N LYS A 246 -9.54 3.59 -8.56
CA LYS A 246 -8.93 4.94 -8.48
C LYS A 246 -7.90 5.24 -9.57
N PHE A 247 -7.40 4.24 -10.30
CA PHE A 247 -6.44 4.42 -11.39
C PHE A 247 -7.18 4.79 -12.68
N ALA A 248 -7.69 6.02 -12.77
CA ALA A 248 -8.45 6.50 -13.94
C ALA A 248 -7.58 6.59 -15.21
N ASP A 249 -6.29 6.87 -15.03
CA ASP A 249 -5.30 7.02 -16.10
C ASP A 249 -4.67 5.68 -16.53
N LEU A 250 -5.27 4.54 -16.17
CA LEU A 250 -4.76 3.20 -16.45
C LEU A 250 -4.82 2.86 -17.96
N GLU A 251 -3.73 3.14 -18.66
CA GLU A 251 -3.51 2.86 -20.09
C GLU A 251 -3.29 1.37 -20.41
N LYS A 252 -2.74 0.59 -19.45
CA LYS A 252 -2.33 -0.81 -19.65
C LYS A 252 -2.59 -1.68 -18.41
N LEU A 253 -3.29 -2.80 -18.61
CA LEU A 253 -3.60 -3.77 -17.56
C LEU A 253 -3.26 -5.21 -17.98
N THR A 254 -2.53 -5.93 -17.12
CA THR A 254 -2.16 -7.33 -17.34
C THR A 254 -2.81 -8.21 -16.27
N LEU A 255 -3.64 -9.18 -16.69
CA LEU A 255 -4.44 -10.07 -15.82
C LEU A 255 -4.13 -11.56 -16.06
N LYS A 256 -2.88 -11.91 -16.41
CA LYS A 256 -2.55 -13.28 -16.85
C LYS A 256 -2.81 -14.30 -15.76
N ASP A 257 -3.20 -15.51 -16.16
CA ASP A 257 -3.43 -16.64 -15.26
C ASP A 257 -4.45 -16.37 -14.13
N ALA A 258 -5.33 -15.38 -14.29
CA ALA A 258 -6.37 -15.03 -13.32
C ALA A 258 -7.51 -16.06 -13.33
N GLN A 259 -7.26 -17.26 -12.79
CA GLN A 259 -8.12 -18.45 -12.99
C GLN A 259 -9.54 -18.32 -12.41
N ASN A 260 -9.90 -17.25 -11.70
CA ASN A 260 -11.27 -17.01 -11.23
C ASN A 260 -11.93 -15.77 -11.87
N LEU A 261 -11.22 -15.04 -12.74
CA LEU A 261 -11.78 -13.95 -13.52
C LEU A 261 -12.80 -14.52 -14.52
N ASN A 262 -14.08 -14.24 -14.28
CA ASN A 262 -15.20 -14.74 -15.08
C ASN A 262 -15.98 -13.62 -15.77
N ASP A 263 -15.88 -12.39 -15.24
CA ASP A 263 -16.48 -11.17 -15.77
C ASP A 263 -15.48 -10.00 -15.69
N ILE A 264 -15.48 -9.16 -16.73
CA ILE A 264 -14.70 -7.92 -16.82
C ILE A 264 -15.58 -6.67 -17.00
N SER A 265 -16.89 -6.75 -16.70
CA SER A 265 -17.84 -5.63 -16.80
C SER A 265 -17.35 -4.31 -16.18
N LYS A 266 -16.59 -4.39 -15.08
CA LYS A 266 -16.01 -3.24 -14.38
C LYS A 266 -14.92 -2.51 -15.16
N LEU A 267 -14.27 -3.12 -16.16
CA LEU A 267 -13.21 -2.46 -16.93
C LEU A 267 -13.69 -1.22 -17.70
N LYS A 268 -15.00 -1.10 -17.97
CA LYS A 268 -15.62 0.07 -18.65
C LYS A 268 -15.33 1.44 -18.00
N ARG A 269 -14.79 1.49 -16.78
CA ARG A 269 -14.38 2.75 -16.11
C ARG A 269 -13.00 3.27 -16.53
N PHE A 270 -12.17 2.41 -17.12
CA PHE A 270 -10.81 2.77 -17.52
C PHE A 270 -10.85 3.28 -18.95
N GLU A 271 -11.35 4.50 -19.12
CA GLU A 271 -11.62 5.09 -20.45
C GLU A 271 -10.34 5.26 -21.29
N ASN A 272 -9.17 5.25 -20.65
CA ASN A 272 -7.84 5.29 -21.27
C ASN A 272 -7.24 3.90 -21.61
N LEU A 273 -7.89 2.79 -21.23
CA LEU A 273 -7.30 1.44 -21.29
C LEU A 273 -7.12 0.95 -22.74
N SER A 274 -5.89 1.02 -23.23
CA SER A 274 -5.50 0.72 -24.61
C SER A 274 -4.82 -0.65 -24.76
N GLU A 275 -4.09 -1.13 -23.75
CA GLU A 275 -3.51 -2.47 -23.71
C GLU A 275 -4.14 -3.36 -22.63
N LEU A 276 -4.64 -4.54 -23.02
CA LEU A 276 -5.19 -5.53 -22.09
C LEU A 276 -4.69 -6.95 -22.37
N ASP A 277 -4.04 -7.59 -21.40
CA ASP A 277 -3.62 -9.00 -21.54
C ASP A 277 -4.40 -9.92 -20.60
N LEU A 278 -5.15 -10.86 -21.19
CA LEU A 278 -6.02 -11.84 -20.51
C LEU A 278 -5.48 -13.28 -20.67
N THR A 279 -4.18 -13.46 -20.95
CA THR A 279 -3.61 -14.80 -21.19
C THR A 279 -3.98 -15.77 -20.07
N ASN A 280 -4.43 -16.98 -20.43
CA ASN A 280 -4.85 -18.05 -19.52
C ASN A 280 -5.99 -17.68 -18.55
N CYS A 281 -6.82 -16.67 -18.85
CA CYS A 281 -8.07 -16.40 -18.13
C CYS A 281 -9.15 -17.47 -18.45
N SER A 282 -8.87 -18.73 -18.11
CA SER A 282 -9.61 -19.91 -18.56
C SER A 282 -11.12 -19.91 -18.23
N LYS A 283 -11.53 -19.18 -17.19
CA LYS A 283 -12.93 -19.06 -16.73
C LYS A 283 -13.66 -17.81 -17.24
N LEU A 284 -13.02 -16.95 -18.03
CA LEU A 284 -13.61 -15.71 -18.57
C LEU A 284 -14.76 -16.01 -19.53
N LYS A 285 -15.90 -15.35 -19.35
CA LYS A 285 -17.13 -15.59 -20.14
C LYS A 285 -17.71 -14.32 -20.74
N THR A 286 -17.94 -13.28 -19.92
CA THR A 286 -18.48 -12.00 -20.37
C THR A 286 -17.34 -11.05 -20.74
N ILE A 287 -17.39 -10.53 -21.97
CA ILE A 287 -16.36 -9.65 -22.56
C ILE A 287 -16.97 -8.43 -23.26
N GLU A 288 -18.26 -8.18 -23.07
CA GLU A 288 -19.02 -7.05 -23.60
C GLU A 288 -18.52 -5.70 -23.08
N ALA A 289 -17.68 -5.69 -22.03
CA ALA A 289 -16.94 -4.53 -21.56
C ALA A 289 -16.06 -3.89 -22.63
N LEU A 290 -15.42 -4.72 -23.45
CA LEU A 290 -14.35 -4.32 -24.36
C LEU A 290 -14.82 -3.42 -25.51
N ARG A 291 -16.13 -3.39 -25.80
CA ARG A 291 -16.73 -2.50 -26.81
C ARG A 291 -16.65 -1.00 -26.44
N ALA A 292 -16.38 -0.70 -25.17
CA ALA A 292 -16.33 0.68 -24.65
C ALA A 292 -14.89 1.17 -24.37
N LEU A 293 -13.87 0.41 -24.79
CA LEU A 293 -12.46 0.70 -24.48
C LEU A 293 -11.67 1.05 -25.76
N PRO A 294 -10.71 2.00 -25.71
CA PRO A 294 -9.89 2.42 -26.86
C PRO A 294 -8.75 1.42 -27.14
N LEU A 295 -9.05 0.13 -27.15
CA LEU A 295 -8.05 -0.94 -27.20
C LEU A 295 -7.24 -0.87 -28.51
N THR A 296 -5.94 -0.66 -28.38
CA THR A 296 -4.94 -0.79 -29.45
C THR A 296 -4.31 -2.19 -29.43
N LYS A 297 -4.33 -2.91 -28.30
CA LYS A 297 -3.77 -4.25 -28.16
C LYS A 297 -4.54 -5.10 -27.16
N ILE A 298 -4.93 -6.32 -27.55
CA ILE A 298 -5.57 -7.28 -26.65
C ILE A 298 -5.11 -8.73 -26.89
N ASN A 299 -4.99 -9.50 -25.81
CA ASN A 299 -4.57 -10.91 -25.84
C ASN A 299 -5.57 -11.82 -25.12
N PHE A 300 -6.09 -12.82 -25.84
CA PHE A 300 -7.08 -13.81 -25.39
C PHE A 300 -6.54 -15.26 -25.38
N THR A 301 -5.22 -15.44 -25.48
CA THR A 301 -4.61 -16.78 -25.53
C THR A 301 -5.02 -17.59 -24.28
N GLY A 302 -5.65 -18.76 -24.46
CA GLY A 302 -6.12 -19.60 -23.33
C GLY A 302 -7.39 -19.12 -22.63
N CYS A 303 -8.19 -18.23 -23.23
CA CYS A 303 -9.49 -17.81 -22.72
C CYS A 303 -10.62 -18.81 -23.12
N ASP A 304 -10.46 -20.08 -22.76
CA ASP A 304 -11.24 -21.19 -23.33
C ASP A 304 -12.74 -21.19 -22.98
N SER A 305 -13.19 -20.44 -21.96
CA SER A 305 -14.60 -20.32 -21.57
C SER A 305 -15.41 -19.29 -22.38
N ILE A 306 -14.79 -18.47 -23.24
CA ILE A 306 -15.52 -17.46 -24.03
C ILE A 306 -16.27 -18.17 -25.17
N SER A 307 -17.58 -17.94 -25.30
CA SER A 307 -18.35 -18.53 -26.41
C SER A 307 -17.95 -17.92 -27.75
N LYS A 308 -18.01 -18.74 -28.81
CA LYS A 308 -17.60 -18.33 -30.17
C LYS A 308 -18.49 -17.19 -30.69
N GLU A 309 -19.74 -17.17 -30.25
CA GLU A 309 -20.78 -16.21 -30.59
C GLU A 309 -20.52 -14.86 -29.92
N ALA A 310 -20.21 -14.85 -28.61
CA ALA A 310 -19.84 -13.64 -27.89
C ALA A 310 -18.52 -13.06 -28.39
N PHE A 311 -17.51 -13.92 -28.59
CA PHE A 311 -16.20 -13.53 -29.12
C PHE A 311 -16.32 -12.91 -30.52
N ARG A 312 -17.00 -13.57 -31.46
CA ARG A 312 -17.25 -13.03 -32.81
C ARG A 312 -17.99 -11.69 -32.75
N SER A 313 -19.01 -11.59 -31.88
CA SER A 313 -19.80 -10.37 -31.73
C SER A 313 -18.98 -9.18 -31.20
N VAL A 314 -18.09 -9.39 -30.22
CA VAL A 314 -17.24 -8.33 -29.66
C VAL A 314 -16.07 -7.99 -30.59
N VAL A 315 -15.38 -8.99 -31.14
CA VAL A 315 -14.25 -8.79 -32.06
C VAL A 315 -14.66 -8.05 -33.33
N LYS A 316 -15.85 -8.32 -33.88
CA LYS A 316 -16.38 -7.58 -35.04
C LYS A 316 -16.44 -6.07 -34.76
N ASP A 317 -16.98 -5.66 -33.62
CA ASP A 317 -17.12 -4.23 -33.30
C ASP A 317 -15.75 -3.59 -33.04
N ILE A 318 -14.89 -4.25 -32.25
CA ILE A 318 -13.51 -3.79 -31.98
C ILE A 318 -12.75 -3.58 -33.30
N LEU A 319 -12.78 -4.56 -34.22
CA LEU A 319 -12.15 -4.45 -35.54
C LEU A 319 -12.84 -3.47 -36.48
N THR A 320 -14.10 -3.08 -36.23
CA THR A 320 -14.79 -2.06 -37.04
C THR A 320 -14.28 -0.66 -36.70
N TYR A 321 -14.12 -0.33 -35.41
CA TYR A 321 -13.83 1.04 -34.97
C TYR A 321 -12.36 1.31 -34.65
N ASN A 322 -11.61 0.32 -34.16
CA ASN A 322 -10.23 0.50 -33.70
C ASN A 322 -9.23 -0.28 -34.57
N ASP A 323 -7.98 0.15 -34.60
CA ASP A 323 -6.85 -0.64 -35.15
C ASP A 323 -6.23 -1.55 -34.08
N THR A 324 -7.08 -2.36 -33.44
CA THR A 324 -6.68 -3.24 -32.36
C THR A 324 -5.86 -4.43 -32.85
N LYS A 325 -4.63 -4.56 -32.38
CA LYS A 325 -3.82 -5.78 -32.49
C LYS A 325 -4.40 -6.87 -31.58
N ILE A 326 -5.02 -7.89 -32.17
CA ILE A 326 -5.60 -9.02 -31.43
C ILE A 326 -4.63 -10.22 -31.46
N THR A 327 -4.40 -10.81 -30.28
CA THR A 327 -3.64 -12.05 -30.10
C THR A 327 -4.58 -13.11 -29.52
N ALA A 328 -4.63 -14.31 -30.12
CA ALA A 328 -5.47 -15.42 -29.67
C ALA A 328 -4.98 -16.75 -30.25
N ASN A 329 -5.38 -17.87 -29.62
CA ASN A 329 -5.05 -19.25 -30.03
C ASN A 329 -6.31 -20.06 -30.45
N GLY A 330 -6.09 -21.24 -31.04
CA GLY A 330 -7.14 -22.19 -31.40
C GLY A 330 -8.27 -21.64 -32.28
N THR A 331 -9.53 -21.90 -31.91
CA THR A 331 -10.70 -21.40 -32.66
C THR A 331 -10.90 -19.90 -32.56
N LEU A 332 -10.41 -19.24 -31.50
CA LEU A 332 -10.50 -17.78 -31.40
C LEU A 332 -9.71 -17.12 -32.54
N THR A 333 -8.50 -17.62 -32.84
CA THR A 333 -7.68 -17.19 -33.98
C THR A 333 -8.42 -17.28 -35.32
N GLN A 334 -9.19 -18.36 -35.52
CA GLN A 334 -9.98 -18.57 -36.74
C GLN A 334 -11.05 -17.49 -36.87
N ILE A 335 -11.77 -17.18 -35.78
CA ILE A 335 -12.80 -16.13 -35.76
C ILE A 335 -12.21 -14.75 -36.05
N VAL A 336 -11.07 -14.37 -35.45
CA VAL A 336 -10.44 -13.07 -35.76
C VAL A 336 -10.02 -13.01 -37.23
N THR A 337 -9.48 -14.10 -37.78
CA THR A 337 -9.08 -14.18 -39.20
C THR A 337 -10.29 -14.03 -40.13
N GLU A 338 -11.42 -14.68 -39.81
CA GLU A 338 -12.68 -14.55 -40.56
C GLU A 338 -13.26 -13.14 -40.52
N GLU A 339 -13.22 -12.44 -39.37
CA GLU A 339 -13.75 -11.07 -39.27
C GLU A 339 -12.82 -10.04 -39.93
N ILE A 340 -11.49 -10.18 -39.81
CA ILE A 340 -10.53 -9.32 -40.53
C ILE A 340 -10.73 -9.43 -42.04
N ALA A 341 -10.92 -10.64 -42.58
CA ALA A 341 -11.11 -10.87 -44.01
C ALA A 341 -12.36 -10.20 -44.61
N LYS A 342 -13.27 -9.68 -43.78
CA LYS A 342 -14.47 -8.93 -44.22
C LYS A 342 -14.26 -7.42 -44.28
N ILE A 343 -13.10 -6.90 -43.85
CA ILE A 343 -12.83 -5.47 -43.73
C ILE A 343 -11.78 -5.05 -44.77
N PRO A 344 -12.18 -4.41 -45.89
CA PRO A 344 -11.25 -4.04 -46.95
C PRO A 344 -10.10 -3.16 -46.46
N GLY A 345 -8.87 -3.51 -46.85
CA GLY A 345 -7.65 -2.73 -46.54
C GLY A 345 -7.00 -3.00 -45.18
N LYS A 346 -7.64 -3.76 -44.26
CA LYS A 346 -7.14 -3.96 -42.89
C LYS A 346 -6.19 -5.16 -42.80
N SER A 347 -4.88 -4.93 -43.00
CA SER A 347 -3.92 -5.98 -43.36
C SER A 347 -3.08 -6.60 -42.23
N THR A 348 -2.91 -5.96 -41.07
CA THR A 348 -1.84 -6.32 -40.11
C THR A 348 -2.25 -6.39 -38.63
N ASN A 349 -3.54 -6.53 -38.31
CA ASN A 349 -4.05 -6.40 -36.93
C ASN A 349 -4.11 -7.71 -36.12
N LEU A 350 -3.39 -8.75 -36.57
CA LEU A 350 -3.39 -10.08 -35.95
C LEU A 350 -1.97 -10.49 -35.56
N THR A 351 -1.80 -11.06 -34.37
CA THR A 351 -0.57 -11.78 -34.00
C THR A 351 -0.90 -13.24 -33.71
N LEU A 352 -0.45 -14.10 -34.63
CA LEU A 352 -0.66 -15.55 -34.58
C LEU A 352 0.31 -16.19 -33.59
N VAL A 353 -0.15 -16.45 -32.37
CA VAL A 353 0.52 -17.40 -31.47
C VAL A 353 0.19 -18.80 -31.97
N LYS A 354 1.22 -19.59 -32.28
CA LYS A 354 1.05 -21.03 -32.56
C LYS A 354 0.87 -21.77 -31.23
N ASN A 355 -0.07 -22.72 -31.23
CA ASN A 355 -0.23 -23.71 -30.17
C ASN A 355 1.05 -24.56 -30.01
#